data_AF-A0A967D536-F1
#
_entry.id   AF-A0A967D536-F1
#
_cell.length_a   1.000
_cell.length_b   1.000
_cell.length_c   1.000
_cell.angle_alpha   90.00
_cell.angle_beta   90.00
_cell.angle_gamma   90.00
#
_symmetry.space_group_name_H-M   'P 1'
#
loop_
_entity.id
_entity.type
_entity.pdbx_description
1 polymer ?
#
loop_
_entity_poly.entity_id
_entity_poly.type
_entity_poly.pdbx_seq_one_letter_code
_entity_poly.pdbx_strand_id
1 'polypeptide(L)' 'MPIATPEIYSEMLDRAKKGAFAYPAINVSSSQTLIAALRGFAEAESDGIIQFSWGGAEYASGST' A
#
# COMPACT_ATOMS: atom_id res chain seq x y z
N MET A 1 -11.94 3.12 -9.32
CA MET A 1 -10.71 3.85 -8.95
C MET A 1 -9.80 2.87 -8.21
N PRO A 2 -8.50 2.73 -8.53
CA PRO A 2 -7.63 1.70 -7.95
C PRO A 2 -7.21 1.97 -6.49
N ILE A 3 -7.75 3.03 -5.87
CA ILE A 3 -7.54 3.38 -4.47
C ILE A 3 -8.84 3.06 -3.73
N ALA A 4 -8.74 2.24 -2.69
CA ALA A 4 -9.87 1.86 -1.85
C ALA A 4 -10.50 3.08 -1.17
N THR A 5 -11.83 3.16 -1.17
CA THR A 5 -12.56 4.08 -0.29
C THR A 5 -12.46 3.58 1.15
N PRO A 6 -12.79 4.41 2.17
CA PRO A 6 -12.81 3.97 3.56
C PRO A 6 -13.68 2.72 3.79
N GLU A 7 -14.81 2.61 3.10
CA GLU A 7 -15.73 1.47 3.18
C GLU A 7 -15.06 0.20 2.64
N ILE A 8 -14.45 0.28 1.45
CA ILE A 8 -13.71 -0.85 0.85
C ILE A 8 -12.54 -1.24 1.75
N TYR A 9 -11.83 -0.27 2.33
CA TYR A 9 -10.72 -0.55 3.24
C TYR A 9 -11.19 -1.30 4.50
N SER A 10 -12.34 -0.94 5.06
CA SER A 10 -12.93 -1.69 6.18
C SER A 10 -13.27 -3.13 5.78
N GLU A 11 -13.90 -3.32 4.62
CA GLU A 11 -14.24 -4.66 4.10
C GLU A 11 -12.98 -5.51 3.86
N MET A 12 -11.90 -4.90 3.38
CA MET A 12 -10.61 -5.56 3.27
C MET A 12 -10.18 -6.12 4.63
N LEU A 13 -10.12 -5.29 5.68
CA LEU A 13 -9.70 -5.74 7.01
C LEU A 13 -10.59 -6.86 7.56
N ASP A 14 -11.90 -6.80 7.32
CA ASP A 14 -12.83 -7.86 7.70
C ASP A 14 -12.56 -9.18 6.97
N ARG A 15 -12.25 -9.14 5.66
CA ARG A 15 -11.86 -10.33 4.90
C ARG A 15 -10.57 -10.94 5.43
N ALA A 16 -9.55 -10.11 5.67
CA ALA A 16 -8.27 -10.53 6.23
C ALA A 16 -8.45 -11.24 7.58
N LYS A 17 -9.25 -10.66 8.47
CA LYS A 17 -9.56 -11.23 9.79
C LYS A 17 -10.30 -12.57 9.67
N LYS A 18 -11.32 -12.66 8.81
CA LYS A 18 -12.09 -13.91 8.60
C LYS A 18 -11.26 -15.01 7.94
N GLY A 19 -10.39 -14.64 7.01
CA GLY A 19 -9.52 -15.56 6.26
C GLY A 19 -8.19 -15.88 6.92
N ALA A 20 -7.91 -15.34 8.11
CA ALA A 20 -6.65 -15.53 8.84
C ALA A 20 -5.39 -15.17 8.02
N PHE A 21 -5.44 -14.06 7.29
CA PHE A 21 -4.30 -13.52 6.56
C PHE A 21 -4.14 -12.02 6.84
N ALA A 22 -3.07 -11.41 6.32
CA ALA A 22 -2.82 -9.97 6.44
C ALA A 22 -2.46 -9.37 5.08
N TYR A 23 -2.81 -8.10 4.90
CA TYR A 23 -2.37 -7.34 3.73
C TYR A 23 -0.99 -6.72 3.98
N PRO A 24 -0.08 -6.77 3.00
CA PRO A 24 1.23 -6.12 3.10
C PRO A 24 1.07 -4.60 3.10
N ALA A 25 1.81 -3.92 3.98
CA ALA A 25 1.89 -2.46 4.05
C ALA A 25 3.31 -1.99 3.71
N ILE A 26 3.49 -1.45 2.50
CA ILE A 26 4.82 -1.13 1.95
C ILE A 26 5.07 0.37 2.08
N ASN A 27 6.15 0.71 2.81
CA ASN A 27 6.67 2.07 2.82
C ASN A 27 7.33 2.38 1.48
N VAL A 28 6.96 3.51 0.88
CA VAL A 28 7.54 4.00 -0.37
C VAL A 28 8.08 5.42 -0.17
N SER A 29 9.06 5.80 -0.99
CA SER A 29 9.72 7.11 -0.91
C SER A 29 9.95 7.76 -2.28
N SER A 30 9.69 7.03 -3.36
CA SER A 30 9.83 7.52 -4.73
C SER A 30 8.86 6.82 -5.66
N SER A 31 8.62 7.40 -6.84
CA SER A 31 7.83 6.76 -7.89
C SER A 31 8.37 5.37 -8.27
N GLN A 32 9.69 5.18 -8.23
CA GLN A 32 10.32 3.87 -8.50
C GLN A 32 9.91 2.83 -7.46
N THR A 33 10.00 3.17 -6.17
CA THR A 33 9.59 2.26 -5.08
C THR A 33 8.08 2.02 -5.05
N LEU A 34 7.28 3.01 -5.44
CA LEU A 34 5.84 2.87 -5.60
C LEU A 34 5.49 1.88 -6.72
N ILE A 35 6.09 2.04 -7.90
CA ILE A 35 5.87 1.13 -9.03
C ILE A 35 6.31 -0.30 -8.69
N ALA A 36 7.43 -0.46 -7.97
CA ALA A 36 7.88 -1.76 -7.50
C ALA A 36 6.87 -2.43 -6.55
N ALA A 37 6.30 -1.67 -5.60
CA ALA A 37 5.26 -2.17 -4.70
C ALA A 37 4.00 -2.59 -5.45
N LEU A 38 3.51 -1.76 -6.39
CA LEU A 38 2.34 -2.07 -7.21
C LEU A 38 2.55 -3.33 -8.05
N ARG A 39 3.75 -3.50 -8.62
CA ARG A 39 4.10 -4.71 -9.37
C ARG A 39 4.12 -5.94 -8.44
N GLY A 40 4.69 -5.82 -7.24
CA GLY A 40 4.68 -6.90 -6.26
C GLY A 40 3.28 -7.32 -5.84
N PHE A 41 2.36 -6.38 -5.64
CA PHE A 41 0.95 -6.67 -5.37
C PHE A 41 0.28 -7.41 -6.53
N ALA A 42 0.53 -6.98 -7.77
CA ALA A 42 -0.02 -7.64 -8.95
C ALA A 42 0.54 -9.06 -9.13
N GLU A 43 1.84 -9.26 -8.97
CA GLU A 43 2.49 -10.59 -9.08
C GLU A 43 2.05 -11.54 -7.96
N ALA A 44 1.73 -11.02 -6.78
CA ALA A 44 1.21 -11.79 -5.65
C ALA A 44 -0.32 -11.99 -5.68
N GLU A 45 -1.01 -11.44 -6.69
CA GLU A 45 -2.48 -11.39 -6.77
C GLU A 45 -3.14 -10.90 -5.46
N SER A 46 -2.51 -9.90 -4.84
CA SER A 46 -2.86 -9.43 -3.50
C SER A 46 -3.24 -7.96 -3.51
N ASP A 47 -4.30 -7.60 -2.81
CA ASP A 47 -4.50 -6.20 -2.41
C ASP A 47 -3.37 -5.79 -1.44
N GLY A 48 -3.08 -4.48 -1.35
CA GLY A 48 -2.00 -4.00 -0.49
C GLY A 48 -2.19 -2.57 -0.03
N ILE A 49 -1.36 -2.17 0.93
CA ILE A 49 -1.35 -0.82 1.49
C ILE A 49 -0.05 -0.14 1.07
N ILE A 50 -0.17 1.01 0.41
CA ILE A 50 0.94 1.93 0.18
C ILE A 50 0.93 2.93 1.33
N GLN A 51 2.07 3.07 2.00
CA GLN A 51 2.25 4.00 3.11
C GLN A 51 3.52 4.82 2.93
N PHE A 52 3.54 5.98 3.56
CA PHE A 52 4.72 6.83 3.68
C PHE A 52 5.01 6.99 5.16
N SER A 53 6.25 6.72 5.56
CA SER A 53 6.75 7.22 6.84
C SER A 53 7.01 8.72 6.72
N TRP A 54 7.22 9.39 7.86
CA TRP A 54 7.57 10.81 7.87
C TRP A 54 8.78 11.12 6.97
N GLY A 55 9.92 10.45 7.20
CA GLY A 55 11.12 10.62 6.37
C GLY A 55 10.95 10.14 4.93
N GLY A 56 10.09 9.14 4.68
CA GLY A 56 9.76 8.70 3.33
C GLY A 56 8.97 9.76 2.55
N ALA A 57 8.05 10.46 3.21
CA ALA A 57 7.30 11.57 2.62
C ALA A 57 8.20 12.78 2.34
N GLU A 58 9.06 13.16 3.30
CA GLU A 58 10.05 14.25 3.11
C GLU A 58 10.95 13.99 1.90
N TYR A 59 11.47 12.77 1.77
CA TYR A 59 12.29 12.39 0.63
C TYR A 59 11.49 12.44 -0.69
N ALA A 60 10.24 11.97 -0.69
CA ALA A 60 9.37 11.95 -1.86
C ALA A 60 8.97 13.37 -2.33
N SER A 61 8.82 14.31 -1.41
CA SER A 61 8.50 15.71 -1.74
C SER A 61 9.65 16.49 -2.40
N GLY A 62 10.85 15.89 -2.44
CA GLY A 62 12.06 16.51 -2.96
C GLY A 62 12.80 17.31 -1.88
N SER A 63 14.13 17.36 -2.01
CA SER A 63 14.96 18.26 -1.20
C SER A 63 14.75 19.70 -1.66
N THR A 64 14.40 20.58 -0.73
CA THR A 64 14.52 22.03 -0.93
C THR A 64 15.98 22.45 -0.87
#